data_AF-A0A6G4ZTR3-F1
#
_entry.id   AF-A0A6G4ZTR3-F1
#
_cell.length_a   1.000
_cell.length_b   1.000
_cell.length_c   1.000
_cell.angle_alpha   90.00
_cell.angle_beta   90.00
_cell.angle_gamma   90.00
#
_symmetry.space_group_name_H-M   'P 1'
#
loop_
_entity.id
_entity.type
_entity.pdbx_description
1 polymer ?
#
loop_
_entity_poly.entity_id
_entity_poly.type
_entity_poly.pdbx_seq_one_letter_code
_entity_poly.pdbx_strand_id
1 'polypeptide(L)'
;HKKYRTPVVSLGIFAILAALVIIWSRGKLHFLADLYNFGAMLAFFSAHLSLIVLRIKQPEMHRPFRAPLNIKISKDVSIPLTAVVGALSTLAVWILVIVTKPEGRYLGFTWMGLGIIMYLLYRRKKKMAPMGQVKIEKVKISDFKPLEIKNILVPTKGGAETETVQMACEIAKVHGAKVTAIHLVQVPYSLPLESPMPYRLLIGESILQRAEAIAREFGVEIETEILRARQIDDTILQYLEEKEFDLLVLGAVKSQDDPHAGLGIITERILRAAPCRVFVTSSYSPQ
;
A
#
# COMPACT_ATOMS: atom_id res chain seq x y z
N HIS A 1 8.87 -26.97 11.04
CA HIS A 1 8.55 -26.65 12.44
C HIS A 1 7.72 -25.36 12.48
N LYS A 2 6.59 -25.34 13.18
CA LYS A 2 5.63 -24.21 13.16
C LYS A 2 6.22 -22.89 13.70
N LYS A 3 7.19 -22.97 14.63
CA LYS A 3 7.86 -21.80 15.25
C LYS A 3 8.94 -21.16 14.36
N TYR A 4 9.72 -21.97 13.62
CA TYR A 4 10.85 -21.50 12.80
C TYR A 4 10.56 -21.53 11.30
N ARG A 5 9.32 -21.90 10.93
CA ARG A 5 8.89 -22.14 9.54
C ARG A 5 9.83 -23.07 8.75
N THR A 6 10.59 -23.92 9.43
CA THR A 6 11.48 -24.88 8.78
C THR A 6 10.67 -25.91 7.99
N PRO A 7 10.97 -26.17 6.71
CA PRO A 7 10.22 -27.10 5.87
C PRO A 7 10.63 -28.55 6.17
N VAL A 8 10.36 -29.02 7.40
CA VAL A 8 10.81 -30.33 7.92
C VAL A 8 10.33 -31.49 7.05
N VAL A 9 9.09 -31.41 6.54
CA VAL A 9 8.53 -32.44 5.65
C VAL A 9 9.29 -32.51 4.33
N SER A 10 9.51 -31.36 3.68
CA SER A 10 10.28 -31.32 2.43
C SER A 10 11.72 -31.78 2.65
N LEU A 11 12.36 -31.35 3.73
CA LEU A 11 13.72 -31.75 4.08
C LEU A 11 13.81 -33.27 4.28
N GLY A 12 12.87 -33.87 5.03
CA GLY A 12 12.81 -35.31 5.24
C GLY A 12 12.64 -36.09 3.93
N ILE A 13 11.73 -35.65 3.06
CA ILE A 13 11.51 -36.27 1.74
C ILE A 13 12.77 -36.22 0.88
N PHE A 14 13.41 -35.05 0.76
CA PHE A 14 14.62 -34.90 -0.05
C PHE A 14 15.80 -35.67 0.54
N ALA A 15 15.93 -35.75 1.87
CA ALA A 15 16.96 -36.54 2.52
C ALA A 15 16.82 -38.05 2.24
N ILE A 16 15.59 -38.58 2.34
CA ILE A 16 15.29 -39.98 2.00
C ILE A 16 15.59 -40.25 0.53
N LEU A 17 15.15 -39.36 -0.37
CA LEU A 17 15.39 -39.50 -1.80
C LEU A 17 16.89 -39.47 -2.13
N ALA A 18 17.65 -38.56 -1.53
CA ALA A 18 19.10 -38.51 -1.68
C ALA A 18 19.77 -39.81 -1.19
N ALA A 19 19.37 -40.33 -0.02
CA ALA A 19 19.88 -41.60 0.50
C ALA A 19 19.59 -42.77 -0.47
N LEU A 20 18.37 -42.86 -1.01
CA LEU A 20 18.01 -43.89 -1.99
C LEU A 20 18.87 -43.81 -3.26
N VAL A 21 19.11 -42.60 -3.78
CA VAL A 21 19.95 -42.39 -4.97
C VAL A 21 21.41 -42.79 -4.70
N ILE A 22 21.94 -42.49 -3.50
CA ILE A 22 23.31 -42.88 -3.12
C ILE A 22 23.43 -44.41 -3.02
N ILE A 23 22.47 -45.07 -2.37
CA ILE A 23 22.46 -46.54 -2.23
C ILE A 23 22.34 -47.20 -3.61
N TRP A 24 21.42 -46.72 -4.45
CA TRP A 24 21.18 -47.26 -5.78
C TRP A 24 22.38 -47.07 -6.73
N SER A 25 23.03 -45.90 -6.66
CA SER A 25 24.24 -45.62 -7.44
C SER A 25 25.49 -46.38 -6.94
N ARG A 26 25.37 -47.12 -5.83
CA ARG A 26 26.47 -47.83 -5.16
C ARG A 26 27.67 -46.93 -4.85
N GLY A 27 27.42 -45.63 -4.59
CA GLY A 27 28.46 -44.65 -4.31
C GLY A 27 29.31 -44.22 -5.51
N LYS A 28 28.90 -44.49 -6.76
CA LYS A 28 29.60 -43.99 -7.96
C LYS A 28 29.50 -42.47 -8.05
N LEU A 29 30.53 -41.76 -7.61
CA LEU A 29 30.57 -40.30 -7.60
C LEU A 29 30.41 -39.68 -9.00
N HIS A 30 30.96 -40.31 -10.04
CA HIS A 30 30.80 -39.86 -11.42
C HIS A 30 29.34 -39.83 -11.88
N PHE A 31 28.54 -40.82 -11.46
CA PHE A 31 27.13 -40.89 -11.79
C PHE A 31 26.34 -39.76 -11.12
N LEU A 32 26.61 -39.49 -9.84
CA LEU A 32 25.97 -38.41 -9.09
C LEU A 32 26.33 -37.04 -9.67
N ALA A 33 27.59 -36.85 -10.08
CA ALA A 33 28.06 -35.63 -10.74
C ALA A 33 27.37 -35.42 -12.10
N ASP A 34 27.22 -36.47 -12.91
CA ASP A 34 26.55 -36.40 -14.21
C ASP A 34 25.06 -36.01 -14.05
N LEU A 35 24.38 -36.55 -13.04
CA LEU A 35 23.00 -36.19 -12.71
C LEU A 35 22.86 -34.74 -12.25
N TYR A 36 23.75 -34.29 -11.36
CA TYR A 36 23.79 -32.90 -10.91
C TYR A 36 24.01 -31.93 -12.09
N ASN A 37 25.00 -32.23 -12.95
CA ASN A 37 25.32 -31.42 -14.11
C ASN A 37 24.13 -31.29 -15.07
N PHE A 38 23.37 -32.37 -15.31
CA PHE A 38 22.17 -32.31 -16.14
C PHE A 38 21.15 -31.29 -15.60
N GLY A 39 20.82 -31.38 -14.30
CA GLY A 39 19.83 -30.51 -13.68
C GLY A 39 20.30 -29.06 -13.56
N ALA A 40 21.55 -28.87 -13.14
CA ALA A 40 22.15 -27.55 -12.96
C ALA A 40 22.23 -26.77 -14.29
N MET A 41 22.69 -27.41 -15.37
CA MET A 41 22.80 -26.75 -16.68
C MET A 41 21.43 -26.32 -17.21
N LEU A 42 20.40 -27.15 -17.04
CA LEU A 42 19.04 -26.78 -17.45
C LEU A 42 18.46 -25.63 -16.61
N ALA A 43 18.71 -25.64 -15.29
CA ALA A 43 18.28 -24.57 -14.39
C ALA A 43 18.97 -23.23 -14.73
N PHE A 44 20.28 -23.24 -14.95
CA PHE A 44 21.03 -22.05 -15.35
C PHE A 44 20.63 -21.55 -16.75
N PHE A 45 20.41 -22.46 -17.69
CA PHE A 45 19.87 -22.09 -19.00
C PHE A 45 18.50 -21.40 -18.87
N SER A 46 17.60 -21.97 -18.07
CA SER A 46 16.27 -21.40 -17.80
C SER A 46 16.35 -20.02 -17.14
N ALA A 47 17.28 -19.80 -16.21
CA ALA A 47 17.47 -18.49 -15.58
C ALA A 47 17.93 -17.43 -16.60
N HIS A 48 18.92 -17.74 -17.44
CA HIS A 48 19.38 -16.82 -18.48
C HIS A 48 18.29 -16.57 -19.55
N LEU A 49 17.58 -17.62 -19.96
CA LEU A 49 16.45 -17.51 -20.88
C LEU A 49 15.34 -16.64 -20.29
N SER A 50 15.03 -16.80 -19.00
CA SER A 50 14.02 -15.98 -18.31
C SER A 50 14.39 -14.51 -18.31
N LEU A 51 15.67 -14.16 -18.09
CA LEU A 51 16.13 -12.78 -18.21
C LEU A 51 15.90 -12.24 -19.62
N ILE A 52 16.30 -12.99 -20.66
CA ILE A 52 16.12 -12.59 -22.06
C ILE A 52 14.64 -12.40 -22.39
N VAL A 53 13.80 -13.37 -22.05
CA VAL A 53 12.36 -13.37 -22.34
C VAL A 53 11.65 -12.23 -21.61
N LEU A 54 11.96 -11.99 -20.33
CA LEU A 54 11.37 -10.88 -19.58
C LEU A 54 11.75 -9.52 -20.18
N ARG A 55 12.96 -9.39 -20.74
CA ARG A 55 13.37 -8.15 -21.40
C ARG A 55 12.63 -7.88 -22.70
N ILE A 56 12.20 -8.93 -23.40
CA ILE A 56 11.42 -8.82 -24.64
C ILE A 56 9.93 -8.63 -24.32
N LYS A 57 9.37 -9.43 -23.40
CA LYS A 57 7.93 -9.42 -23.09
C LYS A 57 7.50 -8.25 -22.20
N GLN A 58 8.38 -7.76 -21.34
CA GLN A 58 8.08 -6.71 -20.36
C GLN A 58 9.22 -5.67 -20.31
N PRO A 59 9.39 -4.88 -21.39
CA PRO A 59 10.48 -3.91 -21.51
C PRO A 59 10.38 -2.77 -20.48
N GLU A 60 9.17 -2.32 -20.15
CA GLU A 60 8.91 -1.15 -19.29
C GLU A 60 9.00 -1.41 -17.77
N MET A 61 9.21 -2.66 -17.34
CA MET A 61 9.35 -2.95 -15.91
C MET A 61 10.49 -2.14 -15.29
N HIS A 62 10.25 -1.53 -14.13
CA HIS A 62 11.28 -0.88 -13.33
C HIS A 62 12.35 -1.90 -12.92
N ARG A 63 13.61 -1.63 -13.26
CA ARG A 63 14.75 -2.52 -13.01
C ARG A 63 15.76 -1.80 -12.11
N PRO A 64 15.82 -2.15 -10.81
CA PRO A 64 16.78 -1.56 -9.89
C PRO A 64 18.24 -1.81 -10.29
N PHE A 65 18.50 -2.95 -10.93
CA PHE A 65 19.83 -3.32 -11.42
C PHE A 65 19.78 -3.71 -12.91
N ARG A 66 20.78 -3.25 -13.67
CA ARG A 66 21.00 -3.63 -15.08
C ARG A 66 22.40 -4.23 -15.21
N ALA A 67 22.47 -5.49 -15.64
CA ALA A 67 23.75 -6.14 -15.90
C ALA A 67 24.59 -5.35 -16.93
N PRO A 68 25.93 -5.35 -16.81
CA PRO A 68 26.82 -4.69 -17.78
C PRO A 68 26.75 -5.38 -19.16
N LEU A 69 27.22 -4.68 -20.21
CA LEU A 69 27.27 -5.15 -21.60
C LEU A 69 25.89 -5.46 -22.21
N ASN A 70 24.99 -4.47 -22.27
CA ASN A 70 23.67 -4.63 -22.92
C ASN A 70 23.71 -4.21 -24.40
N ILE A 71 23.19 -5.07 -25.27
CA ILE A 71 22.99 -4.76 -26.69
C ILE A 71 21.56 -4.25 -26.87
N LYS A 72 21.40 -3.07 -27.48
CA LYS A 72 20.09 -2.51 -27.83
C LYS A 72 19.63 -3.10 -29.14
N ILE A 73 18.49 -3.80 -29.13
CA ILE A 73 17.89 -4.43 -30.32
C ILE A 73 16.74 -3.56 -30.86
N SER A 74 16.04 -2.85 -29.98
CA SER A 74 15.00 -1.87 -30.33
C SER A 74 15.03 -0.70 -29.32
N LYS A 75 14.20 0.34 -29.53
CA LYS A 75 14.13 1.55 -28.69
C LYS A 75 13.98 1.19 -27.19
N ASP A 76 13.15 0.19 -26.88
CA ASP A 76 12.82 -0.17 -25.50
C ASP A 76 13.40 -1.53 -25.05
N VAL A 77 14.02 -2.28 -25.97
CA VAL A 77 14.53 -3.63 -25.71
C VAL A 77 16.06 -3.64 -25.73
N SER A 78 16.64 -3.80 -24.55
CA SER A 78 18.08 -4.02 -24.36
C SER A 78 18.32 -5.42 -23.80
N ILE A 79 19.07 -6.28 -24.46
CA ILE A 79 19.36 -7.65 -24.01
C ILE A 79 20.79 -7.69 -23.43
N PRO A 80 21.01 -8.27 -22.24
CA PRO A 80 22.34 -8.38 -21.66
C PRO A 80 23.11 -9.46 -22.40
N LEU A 81 24.26 -9.09 -23.00
CA LEU A 81 25.11 -10.02 -23.72
C LEU A 81 25.59 -11.16 -22.81
N THR A 82 25.82 -10.85 -21.52
CA THR A 82 26.16 -11.84 -20.50
C THR A 82 25.12 -12.94 -20.38
N ALA A 83 23.83 -12.62 -20.49
CA ALA A 83 22.79 -13.65 -20.43
C ALA A 83 22.69 -14.45 -21.73
N VAL A 84 22.96 -13.84 -22.88
CA VAL A 84 22.98 -14.56 -24.17
C VAL A 84 24.13 -15.55 -24.19
N VAL A 85 25.35 -15.11 -23.84
CA VAL A 85 26.52 -15.97 -23.74
C VAL A 85 26.30 -17.06 -22.68
N GLY A 86 25.78 -16.70 -21.50
CA GLY A 86 25.43 -17.66 -20.46
C GLY A 86 24.43 -18.72 -20.91
N ALA A 87 23.36 -18.31 -21.61
CA ALA A 87 22.37 -19.24 -22.16
C ALA A 87 22.99 -20.17 -23.22
N LEU A 88 23.76 -19.63 -24.16
CA LEU A 88 24.41 -20.44 -25.20
C LEU A 88 25.42 -21.42 -24.62
N SER A 89 26.27 -20.98 -23.68
CA SER A 89 27.27 -21.82 -23.03
C SER A 89 26.63 -22.93 -22.21
N THR A 90 25.63 -22.60 -21.37
CA THR A 90 24.94 -23.61 -20.55
C THR A 90 24.15 -24.60 -21.40
N LEU A 91 23.54 -24.15 -22.50
CA LEU A 91 22.88 -25.03 -23.47
C LEU A 91 23.89 -25.96 -24.16
N ALA A 92 25.03 -25.44 -24.62
CA ALA A 92 26.07 -26.22 -25.27
C ALA A 92 26.65 -27.29 -24.32
N VAL A 93 26.94 -26.92 -23.06
CA VAL A 93 27.40 -27.87 -22.05
C VAL A 93 26.31 -28.90 -21.74
N TRP A 94 25.05 -28.51 -21.67
CA TRP A 94 23.95 -29.46 -21.46
C TRP A 94 23.82 -30.46 -22.62
N ILE A 95 23.95 -30.00 -23.86
CA ILE A 95 24.00 -30.87 -25.06
C ILE A 95 25.20 -31.81 -24.97
N LEU A 96 26.37 -31.31 -24.56
CA LEU A 96 27.56 -32.15 -24.36
C LEU A 96 27.31 -33.22 -23.29
N VAL A 97 26.70 -32.86 -22.15
CA VAL A 97 26.32 -33.81 -21.09
C VAL A 97 25.38 -34.88 -21.64
N ILE A 98 24.36 -34.47 -22.41
CA ILE A 98 23.48 -35.42 -23.09
C ILE A 98 24.31 -36.36 -23.94
N VAL A 99 25.10 -35.85 -24.91
CA VAL A 99 25.83 -36.66 -25.88
C VAL A 99 26.83 -37.60 -25.23
N THR A 100 27.62 -37.11 -24.27
CA THR A 100 28.77 -37.82 -23.70
C THR A 100 28.43 -38.72 -22.52
N LYS A 101 27.35 -38.45 -21.79
CA LYS A 101 26.98 -39.16 -20.55
C LYS A 101 25.66 -39.91 -20.70
N PRO A 102 25.68 -41.18 -21.16
CA PRO A 102 24.46 -41.95 -21.36
C PRO A 102 23.67 -42.15 -20.06
N GLU A 103 24.35 -42.42 -18.94
CA GLU A 103 23.70 -42.65 -17.65
C GLU A 103 22.95 -41.40 -17.15
N GLY A 104 23.58 -40.22 -17.23
CA GLY A 104 22.97 -38.95 -16.84
C GLY A 104 21.80 -38.55 -17.74
N ARG A 105 21.88 -38.85 -19.04
CA ARG A 105 20.83 -38.53 -20.03
C ARG A 105 19.51 -39.21 -19.70
N TYR A 106 19.51 -40.53 -19.55
CA TYR A 106 18.27 -41.29 -19.35
C TYR A 106 17.60 -40.93 -18.03
N LEU A 107 18.38 -40.83 -16.95
CA LEU A 107 17.83 -40.46 -15.66
C LEU A 107 17.33 -39.01 -15.64
N GLY A 108 18.09 -38.09 -16.24
CA GLY A 108 17.73 -36.68 -16.35
C GLY A 108 16.41 -36.47 -17.10
N PHE A 109 16.24 -37.12 -18.26
CA PHE A 109 14.97 -37.07 -19.00
C PHE A 109 13.83 -37.75 -18.26
N THR A 110 14.08 -38.90 -17.61
CA THR A 110 13.07 -39.59 -16.79
C THR A 110 12.58 -38.69 -15.67
N TRP A 111 13.50 -38.03 -14.96
CA TRP A 111 13.17 -37.09 -13.89
C TRP A 111 12.40 -35.86 -14.40
N MET A 112 12.81 -35.29 -15.53
CA MET A 112 12.09 -34.18 -16.16
C MET A 112 10.68 -34.58 -16.59
N GLY A 113 10.54 -35.77 -17.18
CA GLY A 113 9.26 -36.35 -17.54
C GLY A 113 8.34 -36.51 -16.33
N LEU A 114 8.84 -37.10 -15.23
CA LEU A 114 8.11 -37.22 -13.97
C LEU A 114 7.68 -35.85 -13.42
N GLY A 115 8.57 -34.86 -13.44
CA GLY A 115 8.27 -33.50 -13.00
C GLY A 115 7.16 -32.84 -13.83
N ILE A 116 7.23 -32.96 -15.16
CA ILE A 116 6.20 -32.44 -16.08
C ILE A 116 4.88 -33.18 -15.88
N ILE A 117 4.89 -34.50 -15.76
CA ILE A 117 3.67 -35.29 -15.50
C ILE A 117 3.04 -34.88 -14.17
N MET A 118 3.82 -34.81 -13.09
CA MET A 118 3.35 -34.35 -11.78
C MET A 118 2.77 -32.94 -11.87
N TYR A 119 3.43 -32.03 -12.58
CA TYR A 119 2.95 -30.67 -12.81
C TYR A 119 1.60 -30.66 -13.54
N LEU A 120 1.47 -31.40 -14.65
CA LEU A 120 0.24 -31.48 -15.42
C LEU A 120 -0.90 -32.13 -14.63
N LEU A 121 -0.62 -33.18 -13.85
CA LEU A 121 -1.60 -33.83 -12.98
C LEU A 121 -2.08 -32.91 -11.86
N TYR A 122 -1.16 -32.21 -11.20
CA TYR A 122 -1.49 -31.20 -10.19
C TYR A 122 -2.39 -30.12 -10.79
N ARG A 123 -2.02 -29.64 -11.97
CA ARG A 123 -2.71 -28.56 -12.65
C ARG A 123 -4.11 -28.97 -13.15
N ARG A 124 -4.25 -30.20 -13.64
CA ARG A 124 -5.56 -30.83 -13.93
C ARG A 124 -6.42 -30.97 -12.68
N LYS A 125 -5.87 -31.47 -11.56
CA LYS A 125 -6.60 -31.59 -10.28
C LYS A 125 -7.12 -30.24 -9.79
N LYS A 126 -6.39 -29.15 -10.04
CA LYS A 126 -6.78 -27.79 -9.70
C LYS A 126 -7.59 -27.07 -10.78
N LYS A 127 -8.00 -27.75 -11.86
CA LYS A 127 -8.76 -27.20 -13.01
C LYS A 127 -8.13 -25.94 -13.62
N MET A 128 -6.80 -25.85 -13.63
CA MET A 128 -6.06 -24.73 -14.22
C MET A 128 -5.57 -25.09 -15.63
N ALA A 129 -5.61 -24.14 -16.57
CA ALA A 129 -5.12 -24.37 -17.95
C ALA A 129 -3.59 -24.58 -17.97
N PRO A 130 -2.98 -25.53 -18.70
CA PRO A 130 -1.56 -25.94 -18.57
C PRO A 130 -0.49 -24.83 -18.61
N MET A 131 -0.78 -23.72 -19.27
CA MET A 131 0.09 -22.54 -19.42
C MET A 131 -0.58 -21.25 -18.96
N GLY A 132 -1.75 -21.34 -18.33
CA GLY A 132 -2.50 -20.18 -17.87
C GLY A 132 -1.68 -19.36 -16.87
N GLN A 133 -1.74 -18.04 -16.98
CA GLN A 133 -1.22 -17.21 -15.91
C GLN A 133 -2.20 -17.30 -14.75
N VAL A 134 -1.76 -17.82 -13.61
CA VAL A 134 -2.49 -17.60 -12.35
C VAL A 134 -2.24 -16.13 -12.03
N LYS A 135 -3.07 -15.25 -12.60
CA LYS A 135 -3.16 -13.89 -12.11
C LYS A 135 -3.54 -14.05 -10.65
N ILE A 136 -2.61 -13.74 -9.75
CA ILE A 136 -2.92 -13.56 -8.34
C ILE A 136 -3.97 -12.46 -8.37
N GLU A 137 -5.22 -12.85 -8.24
CA GLU A 137 -6.34 -11.94 -8.17
C GLU A 137 -6.08 -11.15 -6.89
N LYS A 138 -5.47 -9.96 -7.05
CA LYS A 138 -5.37 -8.98 -5.97
C LYS A 138 -6.76 -8.92 -5.39
N VAL A 139 -6.90 -9.24 -4.10
CA VAL A 139 -8.18 -9.26 -3.38
C VAL A 139 -8.95 -8.02 -3.79
N LYS A 140 -9.95 -8.20 -4.65
CA LYS A 140 -10.82 -7.11 -5.09
C LYS A 140 -11.73 -6.87 -3.88
N ILE A 141 -11.36 -5.90 -3.04
CA ILE A 141 -12.26 -5.41 -2.00
C ILE A 141 -13.46 -4.86 -2.76
N SER A 142 -14.58 -5.58 -2.76
CA SER A 142 -15.68 -5.39 -3.72
C SER A 142 -16.33 -4.01 -3.63
N ASP A 143 -16.06 -3.26 -2.55
CA ASP A 143 -16.73 -2.01 -2.21
C ASP A 143 -15.77 -0.88 -1.81
N PHE A 144 -14.50 -0.91 -2.22
CA PHE A 144 -13.62 0.25 -2.00
C PHE A 144 -13.99 1.39 -2.96
N LYS A 145 -14.97 2.21 -2.55
CA LYS A 145 -15.17 3.53 -3.13
C LYS A 145 -14.22 4.49 -2.41
N PRO A 146 -13.27 5.13 -3.13
CA PRO A 146 -12.45 6.16 -2.50
C PRO A 146 -13.37 7.23 -1.91
N LEU A 147 -13.06 7.67 -0.69
CA LEU A 147 -13.78 8.79 -0.08
C LEU A 147 -13.51 10.04 -0.91
N GLU A 148 -14.53 10.53 -1.61
CA GLU A 148 -14.49 11.85 -2.24
C GLU A 148 -14.87 12.89 -1.17
N ILE A 149 -13.91 13.73 -0.79
CA ILE A 149 -14.09 14.81 0.17
C ILE A 149 -13.78 16.09 -0.61
N LYS A 150 -14.77 16.95 -0.82
CA LYS A 150 -14.64 18.20 -1.58
C LYS A 150 -14.74 19.42 -0.68
N ASN A 151 -15.65 19.39 0.30
CA ASN A 151 -15.89 20.51 1.21
C ASN A 151 -15.67 20.09 2.66
N ILE A 152 -14.73 20.75 3.35
CA ILE A 152 -14.36 20.47 4.74
C ILE A 152 -14.71 21.66 5.63
N LEU A 153 -15.51 21.45 6.67
CA LEU A 153 -15.84 22.47 7.68
C LEU A 153 -14.95 22.32 8.92
N VAL A 154 -14.40 23.44 9.41
CA VAL A 154 -13.57 23.47 10.61
C VAL A 154 -14.02 24.58 11.57
N PRO A 155 -14.75 24.25 12.65
CA PRO A 155 -15.04 25.21 13.71
C PRO A 155 -13.78 25.51 14.52
N THR A 156 -13.38 26.78 14.52
CA THR A 156 -12.20 27.25 15.25
C THR A 156 -12.56 27.68 16.66
N LYS A 157 -11.85 27.12 17.65
CA LYS A 157 -11.87 27.61 19.02
C LYS A 157 -10.83 28.73 19.14
N GLY A 158 -11.14 29.79 19.87
CA GLY A 158 -10.24 30.94 20.06
C GLY A 158 -9.00 30.71 20.92
N GLY A 159 -8.51 29.48 20.98
CA GLY A 159 -7.30 29.08 21.70
C GLY A 159 -6.07 28.95 20.78
N ALA A 160 -4.97 28.48 21.36
CA ALA A 160 -3.74 28.16 20.64
C ALA A 160 -3.82 26.84 19.84
N GLU A 161 -4.93 26.11 19.95
CA GLU A 161 -5.18 24.83 19.29
C GLU A 161 -5.35 25.04 17.77
N THR A 162 -4.23 24.99 17.06
CA THR A 162 -4.13 25.12 15.59
C THR A 162 -4.15 23.76 14.89
N GLU A 163 -3.96 22.68 15.65
CA GLU A 163 -3.85 21.29 15.18
C GLU A 163 -5.08 20.85 14.37
N THR A 164 -6.29 21.27 14.77
CA THR A 164 -7.53 20.92 14.05
C THR A 164 -7.54 21.50 12.64
N VAL A 165 -7.07 22.74 12.47
CA VAL A 165 -6.97 23.40 11.16
C VAL A 165 -5.85 22.75 10.33
N GLN A 166 -4.71 22.45 10.95
CA GLN A 166 -3.61 21.75 10.30
C GLN A 166 -4.06 20.38 9.75
N MET A 167 -4.73 19.58 10.58
CA MET A 167 -5.27 18.27 10.19
C MET A 167 -6.27 18.41 9.04
N ALA A 168 -7.17 19.39 9.10
CA ALA A 168 -8.10 19.65 8.01
C ALA A 168 -7.38 20.02 6.70
N CYS A 169 -6.31 20.82 6.78
CA CYS A 169 -5.48 21.18 5.62
C CYS A 169 -4.71 19.98 5.06
N GLU A 170 -4.21 19.08 5.90
CA GLU A 170 -3.57 17.83 5.43
C GLU A 170 -4.55 16.95 4.66
N ILE A 171 -5.76 16.76 5.20
CA ILE A 171 -6.82 16.01 4.52
C ILE A 171 -7.20 16.70 3.20
N ALA A 172 -7.38 18.03 3.23
CA ALA A 172 -7.71 18.82 2.05
C ALA A 172 -6.66 18.68 0.95
N LYS A 173 -5.38 18.73 1.29
CA LYS A 173 -4.26 18.59 0.34
C LYS A 173 -4.24 17.23 -0.35
N VAL A 174 -4.56 16.16 0.38
CA VAL A 174 -4.62 14.80 -0.19
C VAL A 174 -5.80 14.64 -1.16
N HIS A 175 -6.94 15.26 -0.85
CA HIS A 175 -8.17 15.12 -1.64
C HIS A 175 -8.41 16.24 -2.67
N GLY A 176 -7.61 17.31 -2.65
CA GLY A 176 -7.87 18.52 -3.43
C GLY A 176 -9.15 19.25 -2.97
N ALA A 177 -9.45 19.19 -1.67
CA ALA A 177 -10.67 19.73 -1.08
C ALA A 177 -10.51 21.21 -0.69
N LYS A 178 -11.64 21.92 -0.61
CA LYS A 178 -11.75 23.27 -0.08
C LYS A 178 -12.03 23.23 1.42
N VAL A 179 -11.37 24.11 2.19
CA VAL A 179 -11.57 24.22 3.64
C VAL A 179 -12.40 25.47 3.93
N THR A 180 -13.40 25.36 4.79
CA THR A 180 -14.13 26.51 5.36
C THR A 180 -13.90 26.52 6.86
N ALA A 181 -13.22 27.56 7.36
CA ALA A 181 -13.01 27.78 8.78
C ALA A 181 -14.03 28.77 9.32
N ILE A 182 -14.76 28.38 10.38
CA ILE A 182 -15.76 29.24 11.01
C ILE A 182 -15.36 29.60 12.43
N HIS A 183 -15.69 30.81 12.87
CA HIS A 183 -15.59 31.21 14.27
C HIS A 183 -16.96 31.62 14.81
N LEU A 184 -17.38 31.00 15.91
CA LEU A 184 -18.68 31.27 16.51
C LEU A 184 -18.58 32.32 17.62
N VAL A 185 -19.20 33.47 17.42
CA VAL A 185 -19.34 34.52 18.43
C VAL A 185 -20.64 34.30 19.17
N GLN A 186 -20.54 33.95 20.45
CA GLN A 186 -21.74 33.73 21.27
C GLN A 186 -22.44 35.05 21.62
N VAL A 187 -23.74 35.15 21.32
CA VAL A 187 -24.61 36.29 21.64
C VAL A 187 -25.54 35.91 22.79
N PRO A 188 -25.55 36.65 23.91
CA PRO A 188 -26.47 36.36 25.02
C PRO A 188 -27.93 36.66 24.62
N TYR A 189 -28.88 35.92 25.21
CA TYR A 189 -30.32 36.08 24.94
C TYR A 189 -30.87 37.47 25.31
N SER A 190 -30.17 38.22 26.17
CA SER A 190 -30.51 39.59 26.54
C SER A 190 -30.25 40.61 25.43
N LEU A 191 -29.50 40.24 24.39
CA LEU A 191 -29.17 41.09 23.25
C LEU A 191 -29.81 40.56 21.95
N PRO A 192 -30.18 41.45 21.01
CA PRO A 192 -30.49 41.05 19.64
C PRO A 192 -29.31 40.30 19.00
N LEU A 193 -29.60 39.34 18.11
CA LEU A 193 -28.56 38.52 17.46
C LEU A 193 -27.56 39.37 16.66
N GLU A 194 -28.06 40.46 16.05
CA GLU A 194 -27.28 41.44 15.28
C GLU A 194 -26.63 42.54 16.14
N SER A 195 -26.61 42.38 17.47
CA SER A 195 -25.99 43.37 18.35
C SER A 195 -24.51 43.57 17.99
N PRO A 196 -24.02 44.82 17.87
CA PRO A 196 -22.62 45.09 17.59
C PRO A 196 -21.75 44.59 18.76
N MET A 197 -20.77 43.74 18.45
CA MET A 197 -19.82 43.17 19.43
C MET A 197 -18.37 43.27 18.92
N PRO A 198 -17.84 44.50 18.77
CA PRO A 198 -16.59 44.76 18.04
C PRO A 198 -15.40 44.00 18.62
N TYR A 199 -15.27 43.89 19.94
CA TYR A 199 -14.16 43.16 20.57
C TYR A 199 -14.18 41.66 20.25
N ARG A 200 -15.36 41.02 20.27
CA ARG A 200 -15.48 39.59 19.96
C ARG A 200 -15.27 39.31 18.48
N LEU A 201 -15.75 40.20 17.60
CA LEU A 201 -15.50 40.13 16.17
C LEU A 201 -14.01 40.24 15.86
N LEU A 202 -13.31 41.20 16.47
CA LEU A 202 -11.86 41.38 16.29
C LEU A 202 -11.06 40.14 16.73
N ILE A 203 -11.42 39.52 17.85
CA ILE A 203 -10.80 38.25 18.28
C ILE A 203 -11.07 37.15 17.24
N GLY A 204 -12.32 37.02 16.78
CA GLY A 204 -12.70 36.05 15.75
C GLY A 204 -11.90 36.22 14.46
N GLU A 205 -11.75 37.44 13.98
CA GLU A 205 -10.93 37.78 12.81
C GLU A 205 -9.48 37.36 13.03
N SER A 206 -8.89 37.63 14.21
CA SER A 206 -7.50 37.24 14.50
C SER A 206 -7.28 35.72 14.49
N ILE A 207 -8.30 34.95 14.91
CA ILE A 207 -8.26 33.48 14.91
C ILE A 207 -8.36 32.95 13.47
N LEU A 208 -9.28 33.50 12.69
CA LEU A 208 -9.48 33.12 11.29
C LEU A 208 -8.27 33.50 10.42
N GLN A 209 -7.64 34.64 10.67
CA GLN A 209 -6.37 35.02 10.02
C GLN A 209 -5.25 34.00 10.29
N ARG A 210 -5.21 33.42 11.50
CA ARG A 210 -4.27 32.34 11.81
C ARG A 210 -4.58 31.07 11.02
N ALA A 211 -5.86 30.73 10.88
CA ALA A 211 -6.29 29.59 10.05
C ALA A 211 -5.89 29.80 8.57
N GLU A 212 -6.04 31.02 8.05
CA GLU A 212 -5.59 31.37 6.69
C GLU A 212 -4.09 31.24 6.50
N ALA A 213 -3.30 31.66 7.49
CA ALA A 213 -1.84 31.52 7.46
C ALA A 213 -1.43 30.04 7.39
N ILE A 214 -2.09 29.17 8.16
CA ILE A 214 -1.85 27.72 8.15
C ILE A 214 -2.21 27.15 6.77
N ALA A 215 -3.40 27.43 6.25
CA ALA A 215 -3.82 26.90 4.95
C ALA A 215 -2.87 27.31 3.81
N ARG A 216 -2.34 28.54 3.86
CA ARG A 216 -1.33 29.02 2.90
C ARG A 216 -0.04 28.22 2.96
N GLU A 217 0.40 27.81 4.14
CA GLU A 217 1.59 26.96 4.31
C GLU A 217 1.39 25.57 3.69
N PHE A 218 0.18 25.02 3.79
CA PHE A 218 -0.15 23.74 3.17
C PHE A 218 -0.45 23.84 1.65
N GLY A 219 -0.72 25.05 1.15
CA GLY A 219 -1.10 25.33 -0.24
C GLY A 219 -2.56 24.99 -0.55
N VAL A 220 -3.47 25.19 0.41
CA VAL A 220 -4.89 24.83 0.34
C VAL A 220 -5.76 26.09 0.28
N GLU A 221 -6.85 26.04 -0.51
CA GLU A 221 -7.85 27.11 -0.54
C GLU A 221 -8.72 27.08 0.72
N ILE A 222 -8.83 28.23 1.40
CA ILE A 222 -9.61 28.37 2.62
C ILE A 222 -10.57 29.56 2.54
N GLU A 223 -11.81 29.36 2.99
CA GLU A 223 -12.79 30.41 3.26
C GLU A 223 -12.97 30.60 4.75
N THR A 224 -13.14 31.85 5.19
CA THR A 224 -13.31 32.19 6.60
C THR A 224 -14.64 32.91 6.83
N GLU A 225 -15.37 32.51 7.86
CA GLU A 225 -16.67 33.12 8.19
C GLU A 225 -16.87 33.24 9.70
N ILE A 226 -17.38 34.39 10.16
CA ILE A 226 -17.76 34.58 11.55
C ILE A 226 -19.27 34.40 11.68
N LEU A 227 -19.69 33.43 12.48
CA LEU A 227 -21.09 33.15 12.74
C LEU A 227 -21.49 33.67 14.11
N ARG A 228 -22.65 34.31 14.21
CA ARG A 228 -23.23 34.71 15.49
C ARG A 228 -24.15 33.60 15.97
N ALA A 229 -23.92 33.11 17.19
CA ALA A 229 -24.60 31.94 17.72
C ALA A 229 -25.16 32.19 19.11
N ARG A 230 -26.33 31.64 19.43
CA ARG A 230 -26.78 31.52 20.84
C ARG A 230 -26.26 30.24 21.47
N GLN A 231 -26.29 29.16 20.69
CA GLN A 231 -25.83 27.82 21.03
C GLN A 231 -24.89 27.34 19.93
N ILE A 232 -23.70 26.86 20.31
CA ILE A 232 -22.61 26.55 19.37
C ILE A 232 -22.95 25.32 18.53
N ASP A 233 -23.40 24.26 19.19
CA ASP A 233 -23.80 22.99 18.62
C ASP A 233 -24.94 23.16 17.59
N ASP A 234 -26.02 23.84 17.98
CA ASP A 234 -27.18 24.05 17.10
C ASP A 234 -26.83 24.90 15.87
N THR A 235 -26.02 25.95 16.04
CA THR A 235 -25.56 26.77 14.90
C THR A 235 -24.65 25.99 13.96
N ILE A 236 -23.75 25.13 14.47
CA ILE A 236 -22.91 24.28 13.60
C ILE A 236 -23.77 23.28 12.82
N LEU A 237 -24.72 22.62 13.47
CA LEU A 237 -25.61 21.66 12.82
C LEU A 237 -26.47 22.31 11.74
N GLN A 238 -27.05 23.47 12.05
CA GLN A 238 -27.81 24.26 11.07
C GLN A 238 -26.94 24.65 9.87
N TYR A 239 -25.70 25.09 10.11
CA TYR A 239 -24.79 25.47 9.04
C TYR A 239 -24.37 24.28 8.15
N LEU A 240 -24.26 23.07 8.73
CA LEU A 240 -24.01 21.82 8.00
C LEU A 240 -25.21 21.34 7.18
N GLU A 241 -26.43 21.72 7.55
CA GLU A 241 -27.65 21.44 6.77
C GLU A 241 -27.85 22.47 5.66
N GLU A 242 -27.53 23.74 5.91
CA GLU A 242 -27.67 24.83 4.94
C GLU A 242 -26.63 24.75 3.81
N LYS A 243 -25.41 24.28 4.11
CA LYS A 243 -24.31 24.15 3.15
C LYS A 243 -23.83 22.70 3.06
N GLU A 244 -23.57 22.22 1.84
CA GLU A 244 -23.12 20.83 1.62
C GLU A 244 -21.65 20.63 1.98
N PHE A 245 -21.39 20.14 3.19
CA PHE A 245 -20.07 19.70 3.65
C PHE A 245 -19.95 18.18 3.68
N ASP A 246 -18.82 17.63 3.21
CA ASP A 246 -18.56 16.19 3.21
C ASP A 246 -17.91 15.70 4.51
N LEU A 247 -17.19 16.61 5.18
CA LEU A 247 -16.40 16.35 6.37
C LEU A 247 -16.43 17.55 7.33
N LEU A 248 -16.75 17.28 8.59
CA LEU A 248 -16.56 18.20 9.71
C LEU A 248 -15.33 17.77 10.53
N VAL A 249 -14.38 18.68 10.75
CA VAL A 249 -13.21 18.42 11.60
C VAL A 249 -13.34 19.17 12.92
N LEU A 250 -13.39 18.44 14.04
CA LEU A 250 -13.58 18.98 15.39
C LEU A 250 -12.38 18.72 16.30
N GLY A 251 -11.99 19.73 17.07
CA GLY A 251 -11.05 19.59 18.19
C GLY A 251 -11.74 19.12 19.47
N ALA A 252 -11.41 17.92 19.94
CA ALA A 252 -11.78 17.42 21.26
C ALA A 252 -10.78 17.89 22.31
N VAL A 253 -11.32 18.49 23.39
CA VAL A 253 -10.54 18.90 24.55
C VAL A 253 -10.52 17.73 25.51
N LYS A 254 -9.34 17.18 25.81
CA LYS A 254 -9.21 16.20 26.90
C LYS A 254 -9.19 16.94 28.24
N SER A 255 -9.98 16.47 29.20
CA SER A 255 -9.78 16.86 30.60
C SER A 255 -8.44 16.29 31.07
N GLN A 256 -7.57 17.13 31.62
CA GLN A 256 -6.31 16.67 32.21
C GLN A 256 -6.53 15.93 33.54
N ASP A 257 -7.62 16.23 34.25
CA ASP A 257 -7.88 15.75 35.61
C ASP A 257 -8.71 14.46 35.67
N ASP A 258 -9.43 14.11 34.59
CA ASP A 258 -10.27 12.92 34.54
C ASP A 258 -10.04 12.10 33.26
N PRO A 259 -9.36 10.94 33.34
CA PRO A 259 -9.16 10.02 32.23
C PRO A 259 -10.45 9.44 31.63
N HIS A 260 -11.57 9.51 32.36
CA HIS A 260 -12.89 9.04 31.93
C HIS A 260 -13.77 10.17 31.37
N ALA A 261 -13.30 11.41 31.35
CA ALA A 261 -14.01 12.51 30.72
C ALA A 261 -14.21 12.21 29.22
N GLY A 262 -15.46 12.25 28.77
CA GLY A 262 -15.85 12.08 27.36
C GLY A 262 -15.31 13.20 26.45
N LEU A 263 -15.78 13.23 25.20
CA LEU A 263 -15.29 14.20 24.19
C LEU A 263 -15.84 15.63 24.39
N GLY A 264 -16.62 15.83 25.44
CA GLY A 264 -17.37 17.04 25.75
C GLY A 264 -18.79 17.02 25.15
N ILE A 265 -19.73 17.64 25.86
CA ILE A 265 -21.17 17.62 25.52
C ILE A 265 -21.44 18.10 24.09
N ILE A 266 -20.76 19.16 23.65
CA ILE A 266 -20.91 19.73 22.30
C ILE A 266 -20.43 18.73 21.23
N THR A 267 -19.22 18.16 21.40
CA THR A 267 -18.65 17.20 20.45
C THR A 267 -19.51 15.96 20.34
N GLU A 268 -19.98 15.41 21.47
CA GLU A 268 -20.84 14.22 21.49
C GLU A 268 -22.20 14.47 20.85
N ARG A 269 -22.80 15.65 21.06
CA ARG A 269 -24.05 16.04 20.39
C ARG A 269 -23.86 16.13 18.88
N ILE A 270 -22.79 16.79 18.42
CA ILE A 270 -22.51 16.90 16.99
C ILE A 270 -22.25 15.52 16.37
N LEU A 271 -21.49 14.64 17.03
CA LEU A 271 -21.24 13.28 16.54
C LEU A 271 -22.53 12.45 16.36
N ARG A 272 -23.57 12.72 17.15
CA ARG A 272 -24.86 12.02 17.03
C ARG A 272 -25.77 12.59 15.95
N ALA A 273 -25.65 13.89 15.66
CA ALA A 273 -26.62 14.63 14.84
C ALA A 273 -26.08 15.13 13.49
N ALA A 274 -24.75 15.13 13.28
CA ALA A 274 -24.17 15.69 12.06
C ALA A 274 -24.63 14.94 10.80
N PRO A 275 -25.04 15.66 9.74
CA PRO A 275 -25.46 15.05 8.48
C PRO A 275 -24.28 14.54 7.63
N CYS A 276 -23.05 14.92 7.99
CA CYS A 276 -21.82 14.57 7.30
C CYS A 276 -20.88 13.73 8.18
N ARG A 277 -19.76 13.29 7.61
CA ARG A 277 -18.73 12.57 8.36
C ARG A 277 -18.05 13.52 9.33
N VAL A 278 -17.76 13.05 10.54
CA VAL A 278 -17.07 13.85 11.56
C VAL A 278 -15.71 13.23 11.86
N PHE A 279 -14.66 14.04 11.78
CA PHE A 279 -13.30 13.70 12.18
C PHE A 279 -12.96 14.44 13.47
N VAL A 280 -12.61 13.71 14.52
CA VAL A 280 -12.28 14.30 15.82
C VAL A 280 -10.78 14.23 16.06
N THR A 281 -10.17 15.39 16.27
CA THR A 281 -8.75 15.54 16.62
C THR A 281 -8.65 15.74 18.12
N SER A 282 -7.83 14.96 18.82
CA SER A 282 -7.43 15.32 20.19
C SER A 282 -6.19 16.20 20.14
N SER A 283 -6.18 17.33 20.84
CA SER A 283 -4.96 18.13 20.96
C SER A 283 -3.86 17.34 21.68
N TYR A 284 -2.68 17.25 21.09
CA TYR A 284 -1.50 16.63 21.71
C TYR A 284 -0.56 17.75 22.19
N SER A 285 -0.68 18.13 23.46
CA SER A 285 0.34 18.95 24.11
C SER A 285 1.46 18.02 24.63
N PRO A 286 2.64 17.95 23.98
CA PRO A 286 3.79 17.31 24.62
C PRO A 286 4.10 18.05 25.92
N GLN A 287 4.25 17.29 27.01
CA GLN A 287 4.75 17.79 28.30
C GLN A 287 6.25 18.11 28.22
#